data_AF-A0A085WGK7-F1
#
_entry.id   AF-A0A085WGK7-F1
#
_cell.length_a   1.000
_cell.length_b   1.000
_cell.length_c   1.000
_cell.angle_alpha   90.00
_cell.angle_beta   90.00
_cell.angle_gamma   90.00
#
_symmetry.space_group_name_H-M   'P 1'
#
loop_
_entity.id
_entity.type
_entity.pdbx_description
1 polymer ?
#
loop_
_entity_poly.entity_id
_entity_poly.type
_entity_poly.pdbx_seq_one_letter_code
_entity_poly.pdbx_strand_id
1 'polypeptide(L)'
;MRVFVPLFLGLCLVGGTAQAGAVKQRKPKGRELALVKEALGGKEPVPKKVLFVSMKSTGAFFFVPVMDFTARPPLQLHLVQDKKLLGTLAPTPADKSWPVLRFEGAVFKDVNDDGLEDVITLTRYMPVTGPKADQVFNQAAIYLGREGKTFELLSGPVLDALNEKPPPSMGEVLKRLKKLDKQKLALPARVSSGPKP
;
A
#
# COMPACT_ATOMS: atom_id res chain seq x y z
N MET A 1 58.37 -38.20 -8.79
CA MET A 1 57.94 -36.79 -8.57
C MET A 1 56.44 -36.84 -8.31
N ARG A 2 55.98 -36.63 -7.07
CA ARG A 2 55.38 -35.38 -6.54
C ARG A 2 54.28 -34.84 -7.49
N VAL A 3 53.04 -34.52 -7.13
CA VAL A 3 52.32 -34.31 -5.85
C VAL A 3 50.82 -34.08 -6.22
N PHE A 4 49.90 -34.66 -5.43
CA PHE A 4 48.61 -34.11 -4.91
C PHE A 4 47.61 -33.29 -5.80
N VAL A 5 46.39 -33.87 -6.01
CA VAL A 5 45.01 -33.47 -5.55
C VAL A 5 44.71 -31.95 -5.36
N PRO A 6 43.48 -31.38 -5.57
CA PRO A 6 42.12 -31.97 -5.70
C PRO A 6 41.25 -31.45 -6.88
N LEU A 7 40.20 -32.17 -7.31
CA LEU A 7 38.85 -32.20 -6.72
C LEU A 7 38.22 -30.79 -6.56
N PHE A 8 37.72 -30.21 -7.65
CA PHE A 8 36.79 -29.08 -7.52
C PHE A 8 35.41 -29.60 -7.14
N LEU A 9 35.13 -29.42 -5.85
CA LEU A 9 33.82 -29.50 -5.22
C LEU A 9 32.73 -28.89 -6.10
N GLY A 10 31.63 -29.62 -6.21
CA GLY A 10 30.34 -29.03 -6.48
C GLY A 10 30.02 -27.96 -5.44
N LEU A 11 29.64 -26.78 -5.93
CA LEU A 11 28.84 -25.82 -5.20
C LEU A 11 28.27 -24.77 -6.18
N CYS A 12 27.38 -25.18 -7.08
CA CYS A 12 26.39 -24.22 -7.56
C CYS A 12 25.27 -24.18 -6.52
N LEU A 13 25.55 -23.38 -5.48
CA LEU A 13 24.62 -22.90 -4.49
C LEU A 13 23.27 -22.60 -5.12
N VAL A 14 22.25 -23.22 -4.53
CA VAL A 14 20.87 -22.73 -4.51
C VAL A 14 20.91 -21.25 -4.15
N GLY A 15 20.73 -20.40 -5.15
CA GLY A 15 20.72 -18.94 -5.02
C GLY A 15 19.74 -18.30 -5.98
N GLY A 16 18.80 -19.07 -6.53
CA GLY A 16 17.54 -18.48 -6.95
C GLY A 16 16.83 -18.06 -5.67
N THR A 17 17.08 -16.83 -5.21
CA THR A 17 16.13 -16.16 -4.33
C THR A 17 14.80 -16.25 -5.08
N ALA A 18 13.95 -17.19 -4.66
CA ALA A 18 12.57 -17.22 -5.04
C ALA A 18 12.07 -15.83 -4.67
N GLN A 19 11.92 -14.97 -5.68
CA GLN A 19 11.38 -13.65 -5.52
C GLN A 19 10.04 -13.87 -4.83
N ALA A 20 9.97 -13.46 -3.55
CA ALA A 20 8.79 -13.59 -2.73
C ALA A 20 7.57 -13.18 -3.57
N GLY A 21 6.56 -14.08 -3.60
CA GLY A 21 5.54 -14.16 -4.63
C GLY A 21 5.07 -12.81 -5.15
N ALA A 22 5.32 -12.55 -6.44
CA ALA A 22 5.03 -11.26 -7.04
C ALA A 22 3.52 -10.93 -6.91
N VAL A 23 3.21 -9.76 -6.33
CA VAL A 23 1.83 -9.24 -6.32
C VAL A 23 1.36 -9.10 -7.77
N LYS A 24 0.25 -9.77 -8.10
CA LYS A 24 -0.36 -9.67 -9.43
C LYS A 24 -1.41 -8.58 -9.40
N GLN A 25 -1.20 -7.53 -10.19
CA GLN A 25 -2.15 -6.44 -10.36
C GLN A 25 -2.64 -6.35 -11.80
N ARG A 26 -3.93 -6.06 -11.99
CA ARG A 26 -4.52 -5.78 -13.31
C ARG A 26 -5.73 -4.87 -13.20
N LYS A 27 -6.16 -4.34 -14.34
CA LYS A 27 -7.45 -3.66 -14.44
C LYS A 27 -8.60 -4.68 -14.29
N PRO A 28 -9.67 -4.33 -13.56
CA PRO A 28 -10.90 -5.12 -13.55
C PRO A 28 -11.57 -5.15 -14.92
N LYS A 29 -12.26 -6.25 -15.21
CA LYS A 29 -13.12 -6.44 -16.40
C LYS A 29 -14.49 -5.80 -16.16
N GLY A 30 -15.27 -5.57 -17.23
CA GLY A 30 -16.59 -4.92 -17.13
C GLY A 30 -17.55 -5.58 -16.12
N ARG A 31 -17.65 -6.91 -16.12
CA ARG A 31 -18.48 -7.64 -15.14
C ARG A 31 -17.97 -7.48 -13.70
N GLU A 32 -16.66 -7.46 -13.50
CA GLU A 32 -16.05 -7.28 -12.17
C GLU A 32 -16.31 -5.87 -11.62
N LEU A 33 -16.28 -4.85 -12.48
CA LEU A 33 -16.62 -3.49 -12.08
C LEU A 33 -18.08 -3.37 -11.63
N ALA A 34 -19.01 -4.08 -12.28
CA ALA A 34 -20.40 -4.10 -11.84
C ALA A 34 -20.54 -4.69 -10.42
N LEU A 35 -19.82 -5.79 -10.13
CA LEU A 35 -19.79 -6.38 -8.79
C LEU A 35 -19.19 -5.45 -7.74
N VAL A 36 -18.15 -4.70 -8.11
CA VAL A 36 -17.55 -3.69 -7.24
C VAL A 36 -18.56 -2.58 -6.91
N LYS A 37 -19.29 -2.07 -7.91
CA LYS A 37 -20.32 -1.04 -7.71
C LYS A 37 -21.47 -1.54 -6.82
N GLU A 38 -21.90 -2.78 -7.02
CA GLU A 38 -22.89 -3.46 -6.17
C GLU A 38 -22.41 -3.50 -4.71
N ALA A 39 -21.17 -3.95 -4.49
CA ALA A 39 -20.57 -4.05 -3.15
C ALA A 39 -20.40 -2.69 -2.45
N LEU A 40 -20.27 -1.61 -3.22
CA LEU A 40 -20.12 -0.24 -2.71
C LEU A 40 -21.44 0.45 -2.38
N GLY A 41 -22.59 -0.19 -2.61
CA GLY A 41 -23.89 0.38 -2.27
C GLY A 41 -24.20 1.68 -3.03
N GLY A 42 -23.78 1.77 -4.29
CA GLY A 42 -24.05 2.93 -5.14
C GLY A 42 -22.99 4.04 -5.12
N LYS A 43 -21.92 3.91 -4.32
CA LYS A 43 -20.77 4.83 -4.41
C LYS A 43 -19.99 4.58 -5.71
N GLU A 44 -19.58 5.66 -6.36
CA GLU A 44 -18.83 5.59 -7.62
C GLU A 44 -17.32 5.50 -7.38
N PRO A 45 -16.64 4.45 -7.89
CA PRO A 45 -15.18 4.36 -7.85
C PRO A 45 -14.50 5.47 -8.66
N VAL A 46 -13.29 5.84 -8.25
CA VAL A 46 -12.44 6.74 -9.04
C VAL A 46 -12.12 6.08 -10.40
N PRO A 47 -12.45 6.72 -11.53
CA PRO A 47 -12.30 6.13 -12.85
C PRO A 47 -10.86 5.68 -13.12
N LYS A 48 -10.70 4.47 -13.69
CA LYS A 48 -9.40 3.89 -14.07
C LYS A 48 -8.41 3.66 -12.91
N LYS A 49 -8.82 3.85 -11.65
CA LYS A 49 -7.99 3.62 -10.46
C LYS A 49 -8.37 2.39 -9.65
N VAL A 50 -9.44 1.69 -10.04
CA VAL A 50 -9.80 0.39 -9.47
C VAL A 50 -8.80 -0.66 -9.95
N LEU A 51 -8.27 -1.46 -9.02
CA LEU A 51 -7.29 -2.50 -9.29
C LEU A 51 -7.81 -3.84 -8.78
N PHE A 52 -7.69 -4.89 -9.59
CA PHE A 52 -7.73 -6.26 -9.08
C PHE A 52 -6.32 -6.62 -8.63
N VAL A 53 -6.20 -7.08 -7.39
CA VAL A 53 -4.94 -7.36 -6.71
C VAL A 53 -4.99 -8.77 -6.17
N SER A 54 -3.95 -9.55 -6.45
CA SER A 54 -3.75 -10.87 -5.85
C SER A 54 -2.43 -10.86 -5.09
N MET A 55 -2.53 -10.94 -3.77
CA MET A 55 -1.43 -11.05 -2.83
C MET A 55 -1.32 -12.47 -2.29
N LYS A 56 -0.13 -12.88 -1.88
CA LYS A 56 0.12 -14.18 -1.25
C LYS A 56 -0.53 -14.25 0.12
N SER A 57 -0.38 -13.21 0.94
CA SER A 57 -0.90 -13.18 2.32
C SER A 57 -2.42 -13.03 2.39
N THR A 58 -2.97 -12.19 1.49
CA THR A 58 -4.34 -11.66 1.59
C THR A 58 -5.28 -12.25 0.54
N GLY A 59 -4.76 -12.99 -0.43
CA GLY A 59 -5.53 -13.54 -1.54
C GLY A 59 -5.90 -12.47 -2.56
N ALA A 60 -6.97 -12.74 -3.32
CA ALA A 60 -7.45 -11.84 -4.37
C ALA A 60 -8.58 -10.92 -3.87
N PHE A 61 -8.49 -9.64 -4.19
CA PHE A 61 -9.49 -8.61 -3.89
C PHE A 61 -9.41 -7.46 -4.90
N PHE A 62 -10.41 -6.58 -4.87
CA PHE A 62 -10.40 -5.31 -5.57
C PHE A 62 -10.01 -4.20 -4.59
N PHE A 63 -9.01 -3.41 -4.98
CA PHE A 63 -8.68 -2.15 -4.34
C PHE A 63 -9.44 -1.04 -5.05
N VAL A 64 -10.31 -0.34 -4.32
CA VAL A 64 -11.33 0.54 -4.89
C VAL A 64 -11.26 1.91 -4.21
N PRO A 65 -10.51 2.86 -4.77
CA PRO A 65 -10.57 4.25 -4.33
C PRO A 65 -11.93 4.84 -4.72
N VAL A 66 -12.57 5.53 -3.78
CA VAL A 66 -13.82 6.29 -3.96
C VAL A 66 -13.55 7.73 -3.53
N MET A 67 -14.04 8.67 -4.33
CA MET A 67 -14.01 10.11 -4.03
C MET A 67 -15.45 10.58 -3.82
N ASP A 68 -15.79 10.86 -2.58
CA ASP A 68 -17.11 11.32 -2.15
C ASP A 68 -16.97 12.66 -1.40
N PHE A 69 -17.22 13.77 -2.09
CA PHE A 69 -17.09 15.12 -1.51
C PHE A 69 -18.16 15.45 -0.47
N THR A 70 -19.16 14.58 -0.27
CA THR A 70 -20.12 14.70 0.82
C THR A 70 -19.63 14.04 2.11
N ALA A 71 -18.64 13.14 2.00
CA ALA A 71 -18.02 12.46 3.14
C ALA A 71 -16.83 13.25 3.71
N ARG A 72 -16.51 13.00 4.99
CA ARG A 72 -15.30 13.50 5.65
C ARG A 72 -14.49 12.34 6.25
N PRO A 73 -13.29 12.04 5.74
CA PRO A 73 -12.64 12.66 4.58
C PRO A 73 -13.23 12.18 3.24
N PRO A 74 -13.03 12.95 2.15
CA PRO A 74 -13.65 12.65 0.86
C PRO A 74 -13.04 11.45 0.13
N LEU A 75 -11.77 11.14 0.39
CA LEU A 75 -11.12 9.95 -0.16
C LEU A 75 -11.36 8.74 0.77
N GLN A 76 -11.93 7.68 0.21
CA GLN A 76 -12.12 6.39 0.88
C GLN A 76 -11.44 5.29 0.04
N LEU A 77 -10.64 4.44 0.69
CA LEU A 77 -9.91 3.36 0.02
C LEU A 77 -10.49 2.02 0.44
N HIS A 78 -11.37 1.46 -0.38
CA HIS A 78 -12.09 0.24 -0.06
C HIS A 78 -11.38 -1.02 -0.55
N LEU A 79 -11.54 -2.11 0.21
CA LEU A 79 -11.16 -3.46 -0.17
C LEU A 79 -12.43 -4.26 -0.40
N VAL A 80 -12.61 -4.79 -1.61
CA VAL A 80 -13.82 -5.54 -1.99
C VAL A 80 -13.44 -6.94 -2.43
N GLN A 81 -14.13 -7.96 -1.91
CA GLN A 81 -13.94 -9.35 -2.31
C GLN A 81 -15.30 -10.05 -2.32
N ASP A 82 -15.54 -10.88 -3.32
CA ASP A 82 -16.76 -11.70 -3.44
C ASP A 82 -18.06 -10.89 -3.24
N LYS A 83 -18.12 -9.71 -3.89
CA LYS A 83 -19.22 -8.73 -3.82
C LYS A 83 -19.47 -8.11 -2.43
N LYS A 84 -18.53 -8.24 -1.50
CA LYS A 84 -18.63 -7.67 -0.15
C LYS A 84 -17.51 -6.67 0.10
N LEU A 85 -17.83 -5.62 0.85
CA LEU A 85 -16.83 -4.72 1.41
C LEU A 85 -16.10 -5.47 2.54
N LEU A 86 -14.83 -5.79 2.32
CA LEU A 86 -13.96 -6.40 3.34
C LEU A 86 -13.58 -5.38 4.40
N GLY A 87 -13.33 -4.14 3.97
CA GLY A 87 -12.89 -3.07 4.84
C GLY A 87 -12.57 -1.81 4.07
N THR A 88 -12.26 -0.76 4.82
CA THR A 88 -11.81 0.52 4.31
C THR A 88 -10.51 0.88 5.01
N LEU A 89 -9.48 1.23 4.26
CA LEU A 89 -8.21 1.65 4.85
C LEU A 89 -8.41 2.94 5.65
N ALA A 90 -7.65 3.08 6.73
CA ALA A 90 -7.74 4.26 7.58
C ALA A 90 -7.38 5.54 6.78
N PRO A 91 -8.11 6.65 7.00
CA PRO A 91 -7.75 7.91 6.37
C PRO A 91 -6.45 8.46 6.95
N THR A 92 -5.64 9.07 6.08
CA THR A 92 -4.39 9.71 6.47
C THR A 92 -4.64 11.04 7.20
N PRO A 93 -3.66 11.57 7.94
CA PRO A 93 -3.72 12.94 8.44
C PRO A 93 -3.95 13.95 7.29
N ALA A 94 -3.31 13.74 6.15
CA ALA A 94 -3.45 14.62 4.98
C ALA A 94 -4.89 14.67 4.44
N ASP A 95 -5.58 13.52 4.39
CA ASP A 95 -7.00 13.43 3.96
C ASP A 95 -7.94 14.24 4.85
N LYS A 96 -7.55 14.43 6.12
CA LYS A 96 -8.33 15.21 7.11
C LYS A 96 -7.95 16.68 7.10
N SER A 97 -6.72 17.02 6.70
CA SER A 97 -6.17 18.37 6.79
C SER A 97 -6.36 19.19 5.51
N TRP A 98 -6.31 18.56 4.33
CA TRP A 98 -6.35 19.28 3.06
C TRP A 98 -7.37 18.68 2.09
N PRO A 99 -8.01 19.51 1.25
CA PRO A 99 -8.82 19.01 0.16
C PRO A 99 -8.04 18.07 -0.76
N VAL A 100 -8.60 16.89 -0.97
CA VAL A 100 -8.08 15.91 -1.93
C VAL A 100 -8.48 16.36 -3.33
N LEU A 101 -7.49 16.60 -4.19
CA LEU A 101 -7.71 16.90 -5.60
C LEU A 101 -7.81 15.64 -6.44
N ARG A 102 -6.93 14.67 -6.19
CA ARG A 102 -6.81 13.47 -7.03
C ARG A 102 -6.11 12.33 -6.30
N PHE A 103 -6.67 11.13 -6.42
CA PHE A 103 -5.95 9.90 -6.11
C PHE A 103 -5.02 9.51 -7.28
N GLU A 104 -3.70 9.53 -7.08
CA GLU A 104 -2.74 9.25 -8.14
C GLU A 104 -2.55 7.75 -8.37
N GLY A 105 -2.57 6.94 -7.32
CA GLY A 105 -2.54 5.48 -7.46
C GLY A 105 -2.06 4.76 -6.20
N ALA A 106 -2.01 3.44 -6.33
CA ALA A 106 -1.48 2.54 -5.32
C ALA A 106 -0.45 1.59 -5.94
N VAL A 107 0.51 1.18 -5.13
CA VAL A 107 1.45 0.08 -5.40
C VAL A 107 1.38 -0.87 -4.23
N PHE A 108 1.56 -2.16 -4.51
CA PHE A 108 1.50 -3.22 -3.53
C PHE A 108 2.85 -3.92 -3.46
N LYS A 109 3.45 -3.93 -2.28
CA LYS A 109 4.80 -4.46 -2.08
C LYS A 109 5.05 -4.67 -0.59
N ASP A 110 5.74 -5.74 -0.25
CA ASP A 110 6.40 -5.90 1.05
C ASP A 110 7.56 -4.89 1.18
N VAL A 111 7.39 -3.87 2.01
CA VAL A 111 8.39 -2.79 2.21
C VAL A 111 9.29 -3.01 3.41
N ASN A 112 8.90 -3.86 4.36
CA ASN A 112 9.63 -4.13 5.60
C ASN A 112 10.25 -5.54 5.66
N ASP A 113 10.08 -6.34 4.60
CA ASP A 113 10.48 -7.74 4.45
C ASP A 113 9.87 -8.69 5.50
N ASP A 114 8.66 -8.39 6.00
CA ASP A 114 7.98 -9.26 6.97
C ASP A 114 7.20 -10.42 6.31
N GLY A 115 7.22 -10.48 4.97
CA GLY A 115 6.53 -11.50 4.18
C GLY A 115 5.06 -11.20 3.92
N LEU A 116 4.54 -10.08 4.42
CA LEU A 116 3.21 -9.55 4.13
C LEU A 116 3.32 -8.40 3.14
N GLU A 117 2.36 -8.30 2.22
CA GLU A 117 2.38 -7.26 1.22
C GLU A 117 1.66 -5.99 1.72
N ASP A 118 2.31 -4.84 1.59
CA ASP A 118 1.80 -3.54 2.04
C ASP A 118 1.13 -2.77 0.89
N VAL A 119 0.34 -1.75 1.23
CA VAL A 119 -0.24 -0.80 0.28
C VAL A 119 0.47 0.54 0.40
N ILE A 120 1.03 1.02 -0.70
CA ILE A 120 1.63 2.36 -0.79
C ILE A 120 0.74 3.20 -1.70
N THR A 121 0.22 4.31 -1.20
CA THR A 121 -0.64 5.20 -1.98
C THR A 121 0.05 6.53 -2.24
N LEU A 122 -0.40 7.21 -3.30
CA LEU A 122 -0.04 8.58 -3.60
C LEU A 122 -1.31 9.35 -3.92
N THR A 123 -1.50 10.47 -3.25
CA THR A 123 -2.66 11.34 -3.41
C THR A 123 -2.19 12.78 -3.55
N ARG A 124 -2.86 13.55 -4.41
CA ARG A 124 -2.61 14.97 -4.63
C ARG A 124 -3.61 15.82 -3.85
N TYR A 125 -3.10 16.81 -3.15
CA TYR A 125 -3.83 17.73 -2.29
C TYR A 125 -3.61 19.18 -2.72
N MET A 126 -4.49 20.05 -2.24
CA MET A 126 -4.37 21.50 -2.39
C MET A 126 -4.33 22.15 -1.00
N PRO A 127 -3.30 22.92 -0.66
CA PRO A 127 -3.35 23.79 0.51
C PRO A 127 -4.45 24.83 0.28
N VAL A 128 -5.29 25.11 1.29
CA VAL A 128 -6.34 26.14 1.18
C VAL A 128 -6.00 27.45 1.91
N THR A 129 -4.93 27.44 2.71
CA THR A 129 -4.48 28.58 3.50
C THR A 129 -2.95 28.62 3.56
N GLY A 130 -2.39 29.81 3.80
CA GLY A 130 -0.95 30.05 3.94
C GLY A 130 -0.26 30.54 2.66
N PRO A 131 1.07 30.80 2.71
CA PRO A 131 1.84 31.42 1.63
C PRO A 131 1.97 30.58 0.35
N LYS A 132 1.35 29.39 0.32
CA LYS A 132 1.34 28.44 -0.80
C LYS A 132 -0.06 27.89 -1.07
N ALA A 133 -1.11 28.68 -0.81
CA ALA A 133 -2.52 28.29 -0.90
C ALA A 133 -3.01 27.84 -2.30
N ASP A 134 -2.11 27.75 -3.29
CA ASP A 134 -2.35 27.33 -4.66
C ASP A 134 -1.37 26.22 -5.12
N GLN A 135 -0.32 25.95 -4.35
CA GLN A 135 0.71 24.99 -4.75
C GLN A 135 0.27 23.57 -4.41
N VAL A 136 -0.29 22.88 -5.42
CA VAL A 136 -0.66 21.46 -5.30
C VAL A 136 0.56 20.62 -4.96
N PHE A 137 0.37 19.60 -4.13
CA PHE A 137 1.43 18.72 -3.68
C PHE A 137 0.91 17.30 -3.52
N ASN A 138 1.80 16.31 -3.63
CA ASN A 138 1.41 14.93 -3.33
C ASN A 138 1.83 14.54 -1.91
N GLN A 139 1.06 13.67 -1.29
CA GLN A 139 1.45 12.94 -0.09
C GLN A 139 1.35 11.45 -0.37
N ALA A 140 2.36 10.72 0.11
CA ALA A 140 2.36 9.28 0.10
C ALA A 140 1.86 8.75 1.45
N ALA A 141 1.21 7.60 1.44
CA ALA A 141 0.87 6.86 2.65
C ALA A 141 1.25 5.39 2.50
N ILE A 142 1.53 4.75 3.63
CA ILE A 142 1.91 3.34 3.70
C ILE A 142 0.96 2.65 4.66
N TYR A 143 0.34 1.59 4.19
CA TYR A 143 -0.53 0.73 4.97
C TYR A 143 0.14 -0.64 5.08
N LEU A 144 0.66 -0.93 6.25
CA LEU A 144 1.41 -2.15 6.51
C LEU A 144 0.45 -3.33 6.67
N GLY A 145 0.76 -4.43 6.00
CA GLY A 145 -0.01 -5.65 6.03
C GLY A 145 -0.03 -6.28 7.43
N ARG A 146 -1.15 -6.93 7.76
CA ARG A 146 -1.30 -7.75 8.95
C ARG A 146 -1.95 -9.07 8.56
N GLU A 147 -1.69 -10.12 9.33
CA GLU A 147 -2.41 -11.38 9.21
C GLU A 147 -3.92 -11.15 9.27
N GLY A 148 -4.68 -11.94 8.51
CA GLY A 148 -6.15 -11.82 8.47
C GLY A 148 -6.70 -10.73 7.56
N LYS A 149 -5.96 -10.32 6.51
CA LYS A 149 -6.43 -9.37 5.48
C LYS A 149 -6.67 -7.95 6.00
N THR A 150 -5.92 -7.53 7.01
CA THR A 150 -6.02 -6.19 7.57
C THR A 150 -4.78 -5.37 7.26
N PHE A 151 -4.96 -4.05 7.21
CA PHE A 151 -3.89 -3.12 6.89
C PHE A 151 -3.91 -1.97 7.89
N GLU A 152 -2.74 -1.60 8.38
CA GLU A 152 -2.57 -0.59 9.41
C GLU A 152 -1.81 0.61 8.83
N LEU A 153 -2.36 1.81 8.96
CA LEU A 153 -1.69 3.02 8.49
C LEU A 153 -0.41 3.23 9.30
N LEU A 154 0.74 3.20 8.63
CA LEU A 154 2.00 3.60 9.23
C LEU A 154 1.94 5.10 9.52
N SER A 155 2.29 5.47 10.76
CA SER A 155 2.34 6.85 11.20
C SER A 155 3.69 7.16 11.85
N GLY A 156 4.01 8.45 11.99
CA GLY A 156 5.22 8.91 12.66
C GLY A 156 6.41 9.16 11.72
N PRO A 157 7.65 9.12 12.24
CA PRO A 157 8.82 9.75 11.61
C PRO A 157 9.14 9.26 10.20
N VAL A 158 8.79 8.02 9.87
CA VAL A 158 9.04 7.46 8.54
C VAL A 158 8.11 8.06 7.50
N LEU A 159 6.83 8.21 7.83
CA LEU A 159 5.86 8.84 6.95
C LEU A 159 6.19 10.34 6.78
N ASP A 160 6.65 10.98 7.86
CA ASP A 160 7.09 12.38 7.83
C ASP A 160 8.32 12.54 6.92
N ALA A 161 9.34 11.69 7.08
CA ALA A 161 10.54 11.72 6.23
C ALA A 161 10.23 11.46 4.76
N LEU A 162 9.24 10.59 4.47
CA LEU A 162 8.81 10.32 3.10
C LEU A 162 8.17 11.56 2.45
N ASN A 163 7.52 12.41 3.24
CA ASN A 163 6.70 13.53 2.80
C ASN A 163 7.28 14.93 3.10
N GLU A 164 8.41 15.01 3.81
CA GLU A 164 9.10 16.27 4.17
C GLU A 164 9.26 17.19 2.96
N LYS A 165 9.70 16.60 1.83
CA LYS A 165 9.60 17.19 0.50
C LYS A 165 8.55 16.42 -0.29
N PRO A 166 7.35 16.97 -0.58
CA PRO A 166 6.29 16.25 -1.28
C PRO A 166 6.80 15.45 -2.49
N PRO A 167 6.60 14.12 -2.55
CA PRO A 167 7.14 13.31 -3.64
C PRO A 167 6.40 13.60 -4.95
N PRO A 168 7.09 13.86 -6.08
CA PRO A 168 6.44 14.20 -7.35
C PRO A 168 5.75 12.99 -8.02
N SER A 169 6.16 11.76 -7.69
CA SER A 169 5.64 10.54 -8.31
C SER A 169 5.80 9.32 -7.40
N MET A 170 5.06 8.26 -7.72
CA MET A 170 5.19 6.97 -7.03
C MET A 170 6.60 6.37 -7.16
N GLY A 171 7.28 6.60 -8.30
CA GLY A 171 8.66 6.15 -8.48
C GLY A 171 9.63 6.78 -7.48
N GLU A 172 9.45 8.07 -7.17
CA GLU A 172 10.25 8.76 -6.16
C GLU A 172 9.92 8.27 -4.75
N VAL A 173 8.65 8.00 -4.45
CA VAL A 173 8.24 7.35 -3.18
C VAL A 173 8.99 6.04 -2.97
N LEU A 174 8.95 5.15 -3.97
CA LEU A 174 9.62 3.86 -3.90
C LEU A 174 11.15 3.99 -3.78
N LYS A 175 11.74 5.00 -4.43
CA LYS A 175 13.18 5.29 -4.30
C LYS A 175 13.55 5.75 -2.90
N ARG A 176 12.74 6.59 -2.27
CA ARG A 176 12.96 7.05 -0.89
C ARG A 176 12.78 5.91 0.11
N LEU A 177 11.76 5.07 -0.08
CA LEU A 177 11.54 3.89 0.77
C LEU A 177 12.72 2.93 0.78
N LYS A 178 13.38 2.71 -0.37
CA LYS A 178 14.59 1.89 -0.43
C LYS A 178 15.77 2.42 0.40
N LYS A 179 15.77 3.71 0.76
CA LYS A 179 16.82 4.35 1.56
C LYS A 179 16.48 4.40 3.04
N LEU A 180 15.24 4.06 3.41
CA LEU A 180 14.81 4.05 4.80
C LEU A 180 15.22 2.74 5.46
N ASP A 181 15.51 2.83 6.76
CA ASP A 181 15.78 1.67 7.59
C ASP A 181 14.48 0.87 7.79
N LYS A 182 14.49 -0.39 7.37
CA LYS A 182 13.33 -1.30 7.43
C LYS A 182 12.86 -1.55 8.85
N GLN A 183 13.74 -1.47 9.85
CA GLN A 183 13.33 -1.62 11.25
C GLN A 183 12.35 -0.52 11.69
N LYS A 184 12.40 0.65 11.03
CA LYS A 184 11.46 1.76 11.28
C LYS A 184 10.12 1.58 10.58
N LEU A 185 10.02 0.60 9.67
CA LEU A 185 8.79 0.18 8.98
C LEU A 185 8.12 -1.01 9.67
N ALA A 186 8.56 -1.39 10.87
CA ALA A 186 7.89 -2.43 11.65
C ALA A 186 6.70 -1.84 12.41
N LEU A 187 5.56 -2.53 12.35
CA LEU A 187 4.47 -2.24 13.27
C LEU A 187 4.81 -2.79 14.66
N PRO A 188 4.35 -2.14 15.75
CA PRO A 188 4.46 -2.74 17.06
C PRO A 188 3.75 -4.11 17.08
N ALA A 189 4.33 -5.06 17.81
CA ALA A 189 3.69 -6.34 18.07
C ALA A 189 2.34 -6.08 18.73
N ARG A 190 1.27 -6.73 18.25
CA ARG A 190 -0.01 -6.69 18.96
C ARG A 190 0.21 -7.36 20.31
N VAL A 191 0.03 -6.61 21.40
CA VAL A 191 -0.07 -7.22 22.72
C VAL A 191 -1.30 -8.12 22.65
N SER A 192 -1.09 -9.44 22.63
CA SER A 192 -2.21 -10.37 22.77
C SER A 192 -2.82 -10.06 24.12
N SER A 193 -4.04 -9.52 24.14
CA SER A 193 -4.83 -9.52 25.36
C SER A 193 -5.05 -10.99 25.70
N GLY A 194 -4.18 -11.53 26.55
CA GLY A 194 -4.37 -12.84 27.14
C GLY A 194 -5.76 -12.90 27.79
N PRO A 195 -6.35 -14.09 27.91
CA PRO A 195 -7.63 -14.22 28.58
C PRO A 195 -7.52 -13.57 29.95
N LYS A 196 -8.38 -12.58 30.23
CA LYS A 196 -8.57 -12.11 31.60
C LYS A 196 -9.02 -13.33 32.43
N PRO A 197 -8.37 -13.61 33.57
CA PRO A 197 -8.82 -14.66 34.47
C PRO A 197 -10.26 -14.40 34.96
#